data_AF-A0A8M1M5L1-F1
#
_entry.id   AF-A0A8M1M5L1-F1
#
_cell.length_a   1.000
_cell.length_b   1.000
_cell.length_c   1.000
_cell.angle_alpha   90.00
_cell.angle_beta   90.00
_cell.angle_gamma   90.00
#
_symmetry.space_group_name_H-M   'P 1'
#
loop_
_entity.id
_entity.type
_entity.pdbx_description
1 polymer ?
#
loop_
_entity_poly.entity_id
_entity_poly.type
_entity_poly.pdbx_seq_one_letter_code
_entity_poly.pdbx_strand_id
1 'polypeptide(L)'
;MSLVLRNLQRAVPIRRAPLRKKMEINIKAGELPQPDFQDDYNLGDIFLGVEYIFQQCKGHEDYYDILTVTATHGLCHLLGFTHSTEAEWQEMYQKEKQVLEELSRRTGTRLQPLSRGLF
;
A
#
# COMPACT_ATOMS: atom_id res chain seq x y z
N MET A 1 19.08 -18.52 6.94
CA MET A 1 17.96 -18.52 5.97
C MET A 1 18.13 -17.29 5.10
N SER A 2 18.41 -17.46 3.81
CA SER A 2 18.69 -16.34 2.89
C SER A 2 17.40 -15.91 2.19
N LEU A 3 17.02 -14.65 2.36
CA LEU A 3 15.95 -14.00 1.61
C LEU A 3 16.52 -13.58 0.25
N VAL A 4 16.06 -14.21 -0.82
CA VAL A 4 16.41 -13.84 -2.20
C VAL A 4 15.33 -12.92 -2.74
N LEU A 5 15.62 -11.62 -2.80
CA LEU A 5 14.80 -10.65 -3.53
C LEU A 5 15.21 -10.67 -5.00
N ARG A 6 14.40 -11.31 -5.87
CA ARG A 6 14.53 -11.14 -7.32
C ARG A 6 13.72 -9.92 -7.74
N ASN A 7 14.33 -9.02 -8.49
CA ASN A 7 13.63 -7.90 -9.13
C ASN A 7 12.43 -8.45 -9.92
N LEU A 8 11.21 -8.15 -9.45
CA LEU A 8 9.95 -8.67 -9.98
C LEU A 8 9.66 -8.19 -11.40
N GLN A 9 10.40 -7.21 -11.92
CA GLN A 9 10.22 -6.69 -13.28
C GLN A 9 10.64 -7.66 -14.38
N ARG A 10 11.25 -8.81 -14.04
CA ARG A 10 11.75 -9.75 -15.07
C ARG A 10 11.47 -11.23 -14.81
N ALA A 11 10.70 -11.57 -13.77
CA ALA A 11 10.52 -12.96 -13.34
C ALA A 11 9.07 -13.36 -13.07
N VAL A 12 8.12 -12.89 -13.86
CA VAL A 12 6.82 -13.56 -13.98
C VAL A 12 6.45 -13.64 -15.46
N PRO A 13 6.65 -14.78 -16.15
CA PRO A 13 5.72 -15.09 -17.21
C PRO A 13 4.38 -15.21 -16.50
N ILE A 14 3.45 -14.28 -16.75
CA ILE A 14 2.06 -14.33 -16.25
C ILE A 14 1.35 -15.51 -16.96
N ARG A 15 1.85 -16.72 -16.76
CA ARG A 15 1.11 -17.95 -16.97
C ARG A 15 0.24 -18.09 -15.76
N ARG A 16 -0.92 -17.42 -15.81
CA ARG A 16 -2.13 -17.71 -15.02
C ARG A 16 -1.82 -18.52 -13.77
N ALA A 17 -1.06 -17.94 -12.84
CA ALA A 17 -1.31 -18.27 -11.45
C ALA A 17 -2.81 -18.04 -11.29
N PRO A 18 -3.56 -18.91 -10.62
CA PRO A 18 -4.93 -18.59 -10.28
C PRO A 18 -4.85 -17.34 -9.39
N LEU A 19 -4.84 -16.16 -10.01
CA LEU A 19 -5.16 -14.87 -9.40
C LEU A 19 -6.45 -15.19 -8.67
N ARG A 20 -6.38 -15.27 -7.34
CA ARG A 20 -7.44 -15.79 -6.47
C ARG A 20 -8.78 -15.26 -6.98
N LYS A 21 -9.52 -16.07 -7.74
CA LYS A 21 -10.78 -15.69 -8.40
C LYS A 21 -11.94 -15.64 -7.38
N LYS A 22 -11.60 -15.59 -6.09
CA LYS A 22 -12.51 -15.84 -4.98
C LYS A 22 -12.19 -15.01 -3.74
N MET A 23 -11.57 -13.86 -3.94
CA MET A 23 -11.41 -12.83 -2.92
C MET A 23 -11.61 -11.46 -3.57
N GLU A 24 -12.80 -11.23 -4.10
CA GLU A 24 -13.41 -9.93 -3.81
C GLU A 24 -13.77 -9.98 -2.31
N ILE A 25 -12.77 -9.88 -1.43
CA ILE A 25 -13.10 -9.55 -0.06
C ILE A 25 -13.57 -8.11 -0.17
N ASN A 26 -14.89 -7.93 -0.15
CA ASN A 26 -15.51 -6.63 -0.08
C ASN A 26 -15.31 -6.10 1.35
N ILE A 27 -14.04 -5.85 1.70
CA ILE A 27 -13.63 -5.30 2.98
C ILE A 27 -14.11 -3.86 2.98
N LYS A 28 -14.98 -3.51 3.91
CA LYS A 28 -15.28 -2.10 4.15
C LYS A 28 -14.06 -1.44 4.77
N ALA A 29 -13.84 -0.18 4.43
CA ALA A 29 -12.72 0.61 4.92
C ALA A 29 -12.43 0.38 6.42
N GLY A 30 -11.26 -0.23 6.70
CA GLY A 30 -10.77 -0.45 8.05
C GLY A 30 -11.34 -1.66 8.81
N GLU A 31 -12.28 -2.40 8.22
CA GLU A 31 -12.72 -3.69 8.76
C GLU A 31 -11.62 -4.74 8.50
N LEU A 32 -11.26 -5.53 9.51
CA LEU A 32 -10.40 -6.69 9.30
C LEU A 32 -11.25 -7.89 8.86
N PRO A 33 -10.77 -8.73 7.94
CA PRO A 33 -11.47 -9.96 7.61
C PRO A 33 -11.65 -10.79 8.88
N GLN A 34 -12.83 -11.40 9.04
CA GLN A 34 -13.05 -12.42 10.06
C GLN A 34 -12.66 -13.76 9.44
N PRO A 35 -11.50 -14.32 9.81
CA PRO A 35 -10.96 -15.48 9.14
C PRO A 35 -11.54 -16.76 9.73
N ASP A 36 -12.03 -17.65 8.87
CA ASP A 36 -12.42 -19.01 9.27
C ASP A 36 -11.18 -19.93 9.31
N PHE A 37 -10.17 -19.62 8.48
CA PHE A 37 -8.92 -20.36 8.38
C PHE A 37 -7.70 -19.42 8.39
N GLN A 38 -6.52 -19.98 8.68
CA GLN A 38 -5.28 -19.20 8.77
C GLN A 38 -4.94 -18.43 7.48
N ASP A 39 -5.29 -18.98 6.32
CA ASP A 39 -5.03 -18.35 5.00
C ASP A 39 -5.90 -17.11 4.72
N ASP A 40 -6.94 -16.87 5.51
CA ASP A 40 -7.85 -15.72 5.38
C ASP A 40 -7.27 -14.45 6.04
N TYR A 41 -6.23 -14.58 6.88
CA TYR A 41 -5.46 -13.43 7.38
C TYR A 41 -4.58 -12.79 6.30
N ASN A 42 -4.42 -13.44 5.14
CA ASN A 42 -3.67 -12.87 4.02
C ASN A 42 -4.47 -11.76 3.35
N LEU A 43 -4.09 -10.51 3.61
CA LEU A 43 -4.72 -9.31 3.05
C LEU A 43 -4.51 -9.15 1.53
N GLY A 44 -3.49 -9.81 0.96
CA GLY A 44 -3.13 -9.72 -0.45
C GLY A 44 -1.71 -9.23 -0.67
N ASP A 45 -1.40 -8.92 -1.93
CA ASP A 45 -0.07 -8.55 -2.40
C ASP A 45 -0.01 -7.06 -2.78
N ILE A 46 1.12 -6.41 -2.51
CA ILE A 46 1.44 -5.06 -3.02
C ILE A 46 2.65 -5.19 -3.95
N PHE A 47 2.50 -4.72 -5.19
CA PHE A 47 3.58 -4.66 -6.16
C PHE A 47 4.05 -3.21 -6.31
N LEU A 48 5.32 -2.95 -6.00
CA LEU A 48 5.93 -1.63 -6.10
C LEU A 48 6.92 -1.58 -7.26
N GLY A 49 6.65 -0.71 -8.23
CA GLY A 49 7.60 -0.40 -9.30
C GLY A 49 8.71 0.51 -8.79
N VAL A 50 9.72 -0.03 -8.12
CA VAL A 50 10.74 0.76 -7.42
C VAL A 50 11.51 1.72 -8.32
N GLU A 51 11.82 1.33 -9.56
CA GLU A 51 12.45 2.20 -10.57
C GLU A 51 11.51 3.34 -10.99
N TYR A 52 10.21 3.07 -11.12
CA TYR A 52 9.22 4.10 -11.43
C TYR A 52 9.06 5.08 -10.26
N ILE A 53 8.97 4.58 -9.02
CA ILE A 53 8.89 5.39 -7.80
C ILE A 53 10.13 6.31 -7.70
N PHE A 54 11.32 5.76 -7.96
CA PHE A 54 12.56 6.53 -7.97
C PHE A 54 12.53 7.66 -9.02
N GLN A 55 12.02 7.38 -10.23
CA GLN A 55 11.87 8.40 -11.28
C GLN A 55 10.85 9.49 -10.94
N GLN A 56 9.86 9.21 -10.09
CA GLN A 56 8.88 10.20 -9.64
C GLN A 56 9.39 11.09 -8.52
N CYS A 57 10.49 10.73 -7.85
CA CYS A 57 11.10 11.56 -6.81
C CYS A 57 11.60 12.88 -7.42
N LYS A 58 11.23 14.02 -6.82
CA LYS A 58 11.58 15.36 -7.31
C LYS A 58 12.51 16.07 -6.34
N GLY A 59 13.53 16.73 -6.90
CA GLY A 59 14.39 17.67 -6.16
C GLY A 59 15.06 17.04 -4.93
N HIS A 60 14.57 17.40 -3.74
CA HIS A 60 15.09 16.99 -2.44
C HIS A 60 14.25 15.91 -1.74
N GLU A 61 13.31 15.28 -2.43
CA GLU A 61 12.54 14.17 -1.88
C GLU A 61 13.46 12.96 -1.60
N ASP A 62 13.37 12.41 -0.39
CA ASP A 62 14.07 11.18 -0.06
C ASP A 62 13.32 9.97 -0.64
N TYR A 63 14.06 9.12 -1.36
CA TYR A 63 13.50 7.96 -2.03
C TYR A 63 12.82 6.98 -1.05
N TYR A 64 13.39 6.76 0.14
CA TYR A 64 12.83 5.85 1.13
C TYR A 64 11.57 6.43 1.77
N ASP A 65 11.49 7.75 1.92
CA ASP A 65 10.26 8.42 2.36
C ASP A 65 9.13 8.21 1.34
N ILE A 66 9.40 8.42 0.04
CA ILE A 66 8.41 8.19 -1.03
C ILE A 66 8.00 6.72 -1.09
N LEU A 67 8.95 5.79 -0.97
CA LEU A 67 8.67 4.36 -0.95
C LEU A 67 7.78 3.98 0.23
N THR A 68 8.06 4.54 1.41
CA THR A 68 7.30 4.31 2.66
C THR A 68 5.86 4.82 2.53
N VAL A 69 5.68 6.03 2.00
CA VAL A 69 4.37 6.62 1.75
C VAL A 69 3.58 5.80 0.73
N THR A 70 4.24 5.34 -0.34
CA THR A 70 3.61 4.48 -1.37
C THR A 70 3.19 3.12 -0.81
N ALA A 71 4.03 2.49 0.02
CA ALA A 71 3.69 1.24 0.69
C ALA A 71 2.52 1.41 1.65
N THR A 72 2.50 2.51 2.42
CA THR A 72 1.39 2.84 3.33
C THR A 72 0.07 3.01 2.57
N HIS A 73 0.10 3.71 1.44
CA HIS A 73 -1.06 3.83 0.54
C HIS A 73 -1.56 2.47 0.03
N GLY A 74 -0.64 1.59 -0.40
CA GLY A 74 -0.98 0.22 -0.80
C GLY A 74 -1.63 -0.60 0.32
N LEU A 75 -1.15 -0.46 1.57
CA LEU A 75 -1.75 -1.12 2.73
C LEU A 75 -3.16 -0.61 3.02
N CYS A 76 -3.42 0.69 2.82
CA CYS A 76 -4.78 1.23 2.93
C CYS A 76 -5.73 0.58 1.91
N HIS A 77 -5.30 0.38 0.66
CA HIS A 77 -6.11 -0.34 -0.34
C HIS A 77 -6.39 -1.80 0.06
N LEU A 78 -5.40 -2.50 0.62
CA LEU A 78 -5.61 -3.86 1.13
C LEU A 78 -6.61 -3.93 2.31
N LEU A 79 -6.76 -2.82 3.05
CA LEU A 79 -7.71 -2.69 4.15
C LEU A 79 -9.08 -2.11 3.70
N GLY A 80 -9.33 -2.05 2.40
CA GLY A 80 -10.62 -1.63 1.85
C GLY A 80 -10.85 -0.11 1.80
N PHE A 81 -9.83 0.70 2.08
CA PHE A 81 -9.92 2.15 1.86
C PHE A 81 -9.77 2.45 0.36
N THR A 82 -10.62 3.33 -0.16
CA THR A 82 -10.60 3.79 -1.55
C THR A 82 -10.61 5.31 -1.59
N HIS A 83 -10.45 5.89 -2.78
CA HIS A 83 -10.47 7.34 -2.97
C HIS A 83 -11.15 7.71 -4.30
N SER A 84 -12.21 7.00 -4.68
CA SER A 84 -12.94 7.24 -5.94
C SER A 84 -13.95 8.38 -5.80
N THR A 85 -14.38 8.68 -4.57
CA THR A 85 -15.22 9.84 -4.23
C THR A 85 -14.52 10.69 -3.15
N GLU A 86 -14.94 11.95 -2.99
CA GLU A 86 -14.39 12.84 -1.95
C GLU A 86 -14.59 12.28 -0.53
N ALA A 87 -15.74 11.63 -0.27
CA ALA A 87 -16.02 11.01 1.01
C ALA A 87 -15.08 9.83 1.32
N GLU A 88 -14.92 8.91 0.36
CA GLU A 88 -13.98 7.78 0.49
C GLU A 88 -12.54 8.29 0.63
N TRP A 89 -12.16 9.27 -0.19
CA TRP A 89 -10.85 9.89 -0.12
C TRP A 89 -10.57 10.49 1.25
N GLN A 90 -11.55 11.18 1.85
CA GLN A 90 -11.38 11.77 3.17
C GLN A 90 -11.07 10.69 4.22
N GLU A 91 -11.76 9.55 4.18
CA GLU A 91 -11.48 8.42 5.07
C GLU A 91 -10.07 7.86 4.87
N MET A 92 -9.67 7.63 3.60
CA MET A 92 -8.34 7.12 3.27
C MET A 92 -7.23 8.10 3.65
N TYR A 93 -7.43 9.39 3.39
CA TYR A 93 -6.48 10.44 3.72
C TYR A 93 -6.24 10.53 5.22
N GLN A 94 -7.31 10.50 6.03
CA GLN A 94 -7.16 10.48 7.49
C GLN A 94 -6.43 9.23 7.96
N LYS A 95 -6.69 8.07 7.33
CA LYS A 95 -6.01 6.84 7.68
C LYS A 95 -4.51 6.87 7.35
N GLU A 96 -4.15 7.31 6.15
CA GLU A 96 -2.75 7.51 5.75
C GLU A 96 -2.06 8.48 6.71
N LYS A 97 -2.69 9.61 7.00
CA LYS A 97 -2.15 10.64 7.89
C LYS A 97 -1.88 10.06 9.28
N GLN A 98 -2.83 9.36 9.87
CA GLN A 98 -2.68 8.72 11.18
C GLN A 98 -1.46 7.80 11.23
N VAL A 99 -1.31 6.92 10.23
CA VAL A 99 -0.20 5.95 10.19
C VAL A 99 1.15 6.65 10.00
N LEU A 100 1.21 7.61 9.09
CA LEU A 100 2.45 8.32 8.76
C LEU A 100 2.90 9.28 9.87
N GLU A 101 1.98 9.91 10.60
CA GLU A 101 2.29 10.73 11.77
C GLU A 101 2.88 9.88 12.90
N GLU A 102 2.31 8.71 13.17
CA GLU A 102 2.84 7.79 14.18
C GLU A 102 4.21 7.25 13.78
N LEU A 103 4.42 6.92 12.50
CA LEU A 103 5.71 6.50 12.00
C LEU A 103 6.75 7.63 12.13
N SER A 104 6.39 8.83 11.68
CA SER A 104 7.24 10.03 11.74
C SER A 104 7.65 10.37 13.18
N ARG A 105 6.74 10.20 14.15
CA ARG A 105 7.03 10.37 15.57
C ARG A 105 8.11 9.41 16.08
N ARG A 106 8.19 8.20 15.53
CA ARG A 106 9.17 7.17 15.94
C ARG A 106 10.50 7.29 15.22
N THR A 107 10.49 7.73 13.96
CA THR A 107 11.67 7.75 13.07
C THR A 107 12.30 9.13 12.91
N GLY A 108 11.58 10.20 13.29
CA GLY A 108 12.00 11.58 13.03
C GLY A 108 11.83 12.03 11.58
N THR A 109 11.19 11.23 10.74
CA THR A 109 10.88 11.59 9.34
C THR A 109 9.77 12.63 9.27
N ARG A 110 9.53 13.21 8.08
CA ARG A 110 8.42 14.14 7.83
C ARG A 110 7.58 13.64 6.67
N LEU A 111 6.86 12.55 6.90
CA LEU A 111 6.05 11.89 5.88
C LEU A 111 4.71 12.60 5.72
N GLN A 112 4.16 12.58 4.51
CA GLN A 112 2.84 13.15 4.19
C GLN A 112 2.03 12.13 3.38
N PRO A 113 0.70 12.09 3.53
CA PRO A 113 -0.18 11.20 2.76
C PRO A 113 0.06 11.30 1.24
N LEU A 114 0.00 10.17 0.54
CA LEU A 114 0.11 10.13 -0.92
C LEU A 114 -1.13 10.74 -1.57
N SER A 115 -2.28 10.52 -0.93
CA SER A 115 -3.60 11.01 -1.36
C SER A 115 -3.79 12.52 -1.16
N ARG A 116 -2.80 13.26 -0.64
CA ARG A 116 -2.93 14.71 -0.40
C ARG A 116 -3.32 15.48 -1.67
N GLY A 117 -4.31 16.38 -1.56
CA GLY A 117 -4.72 17.28 -2.65
C GLY A 117 -5.33 16.58 -3.86
N LEU A 118 -5.91 15.39 -3.68
CA LEU A 118 -6.63 14.67 -4.74
C LEU A 118 -7.99 15.31 -5.07
N PHE A 119 -8.63 15.89 -4.06
CA PHE A 119 -9.87 16.67 -4.14
C PHE A 119 -9.65 18.07 -3.58
#